data_AF-A0A7L2R0J5-F1
#
_entry.id   AF-A0A7L2R0J5-F1
#
_cell.length_a   1.000
_cell.length_b   1.000
_cell.length_c   1.000
_cell.angle_alpha   90.00
_cell.angle_beta   90.00
_cell.angle_gamma   90.00
#
_symmetry.space_group_name_H-M   'P 1'
#
loop_
_entity.id
_entity.type
_entity.pdbx_description
1 polymer ?
#
loop_
_entity_poly.entity_id
_entity_poly.type
_entity_poly.pdbx_seq_one_letter_code
_entity_poly.pdbx_strand_id
1 'polypeptide(L)'
;PLRNRAYKWFVPREVYPNDTYPPYCGGPGYVMSADLALRVFGAAQTLPLINMEDAFVGICLHALGVGVTAPPPGAFAMYRLDYDKCRFSRMV
;
A
#
# COMPACT_ATOMS: atom_id res chain seq x y z
N PRO A 1 1.28 -0.10 12.44
CA PRO A 1 0.48 1.10 12.79
C PRO A 1 1.25 2.05 13.72
N LEU A 2 1.38 3.33 13.36
CA LEU A 2 1.94 4.34 14.27
C LEU A 2 0.89 4.70 15.33
N ARG A 3 1.27 4.63 16.61
CA ARG A 3 0.35 4.84 17.75
C ARG A 3 0.52 6.19 18.45
N ASN A 4 1.42 7.03 17.96
CA ASN A 4 1.59 8.39 18.48
C ASN A 4 0.87 9.39 17.56
N ARG A 5 -0.02 10.20 18.16
CA ARG A 5 -0.86 11.21 17.48
C ARG A 5 -0.07 12.32 16.79
N ALA A 6 1.21 12.46 17.09
CA ALA A 6 2.10 13.42 16.43
C ALA A 6 2.45 13.04 14.98
N TYR A 7 2.26 11.77 14.57
CA TYR A 7 2.58 11.32 13.22
C TYR A 7 1.40 11.46 12.27
N LYS A 8 1.68 11.88 11.02
CA LYS A 8 0.70 11.94 9.92
C LYS A 8 -0.12 10.65 9.80
N TRP A 9 0.54 9.50 9.89
CA TRP A 9 -0.07 8.17 9.72
C TRP A 9 -0.45 7.49 11.04
N PHE A 10 -0.84 8.29 12.05
CA PHE A 10 -1.37 7.78 13.31
C PHE A 10 -2.63 6.95 13.08
N VAL A 11 -2.64 5.72 13.60
CA VAL A 11 -3.81 4.85 13.60
C VAL A 11 -4.12 4.43 15.04
N PRO A 12 -5.28 4.82 15.60
CA PRO A 12 -5.68 4.44 16.95
C PRO A 12 -5.99 2.93 17.06
N ARG A 13 -5.90 2.37 18.27
CA ARG A 13 -6.18 0.93 18.51
C ARG A 13 -7.66 0.61 18.31
N GLU A 14 -8.50 1.58 18.59
CA GLU A 14 -9.95 1.53 18.41
C GLU A 14 -10.34 1.37 16.93
N VAL A 15 -9.54 1.93 16.02
CA VAL A 15 -9.74 1.82 14.56
C VAL A 15 -9.09 0.55 14.00
N TYR A 16 -7.88 0.22 14.47
CA TYR A 16 -7.18 -1.00 14.06
C TYR A 16 -6.50 -1.65 15.27
N PRO A 17 -7.07 -2.73 15.83
CA PRO A 17 -6.63 -3.29 17.11
C PRO A 17 -5.30 -4.05 17.01
N ASN A 18 -5.00 -4.64 15.85
CA ASN A 18 -3.81 -5.47 15.67
C ASN A 18 -2.51 -4.67 15.79
N ASP A 19 -1.46 -5.27 16.31
CA ASP A 19 -0.17 -4.60 16.50
C ASP A 19 0.59 -4.36 15.18
N THR A 20 0.34 -5.18 14.15
CA THR A 20 1.00 -5.11 12.85
C THR A 20 -0.03 -5.07 11.71
N TYR A 21 0.37 -4.44 10.60
CA TYR A 21 -0.38 -4.55 9.34
C TYR A 21 -0.01 -5.84 8.62
N PRO A 22 -0.91 -6.42 7.80
CA PRO A 22 -0.52 -7.45 6.84
C PRO A 22 0.49 -6.87 5.82
N PRO A 23 1.19 -7.72 5.04
CA PRO A 23 2.04 -7.25 3.95
C PRO A 23 1.30 -6.31 2.99
N TYR A 24 1.90 -5.18 2.66
CA TYR A 24 1.33 -4.17 1.79
C TYR A 24 2.42 -3.51 0.92
N CYS A 25 2.03 -2.98 -0.24
CA CYS A 25 2.92 -2.19 -1.08
C CYS A 25 2.94 -0.75 -0.53
N GLY A 26 4.08 -0.30 -0.03
CA GLY A 26 4.26 1.09 0.42
C GLY A 26 5.00 1.91 -0.63
N GLY A 27 4.64 3.19 -0.79
CA GLY A 27 5.37 4.10 -1.67
C GLY A 27 4.51 4.89 -2.64
N PRO A 28 5.12 5.57 -3.63
CA PRO A 28 4.39 6.49 -4.50
C PRO A 28 3.43 5.80 -5.47
N GLY A 29 3.50 4.47 -5.61
CA GLY A 29 2.58 3.73 -6.46
C GLY A 29 2.78 2.22 -6.40
N TYR A 30 1.75 1.51 -6.84
CA TYR A 30 1.70 0.06 -7.02
C TYR A 30 0.80 -0.27 -8.21
N VAL A 31 1.02 -1.43 -8.83
CA VAL A 31 0.29 -1.87 -10.02
C VAL A 31 -0.50 -3.13 -9.68
N MET A 32 -1.75 -3.17 -10.14
CA MET A 32 -2.63 -4.32 -10.06
C MET A 32 -3.52 -4.37 -11.30
N SER A 33 -4.10 -5.54 -11.59
CA SER A 33 -5.07 -5.67 -12.66
C SER A 33 -6.39 -4.97 -12.32
N ALA A 34 -7.14 -4.58 -13.35
CA ALA A 34 -8.40 -3.85 -13.16
C ALA A 34 -9.46 -4.68 -12.43
N ASP A 35 -9.51 -5.99 -12.67
CA ASP A 35 -10.40 -6.91 -11.95
C ASP A 35 -10.05 -7.01 -10.46
N LEU A 36 -8.74 -7.01 -10.11
CA LEU A 36 -8.31 -6.97 -8.73
C LEU A 36 -8.66 -5.62 -8.08
N ALA A 37 -8.51 -4.51 -8.79
CA ALA A 37 -8.91 -3.19 -8.29
C ALA A 37 -10.41 -3.13 -7.94
N LEU A 38 -11.28 -3.72 -8.76
CA LEU A 38 -12.72 -3.83 -8.46
C LEU A 38 -13.00 -4.68 -7.23
N ARG A 39 -12.28 -5.80 -7.06
CA ARG A 39 -12.39 -6.64 -5.85
C ARG A 39 -11.92 -5.91 -4.60
N VAL A 40 -10.81 -5.18 -4.68
CA VAL A 40 -10.28 -4.33 -3.61
C VAL A 40 -11.30 -3.26 -3.24
N PHE A 41 -11.90 -2.61 -4.24
CA PHE A 41 -12.98 -1.64 -4.01
C PHE A 41 -14.16 -2.27 -3.26
N GLY A 42 -14.59 -3.47 -3.65
CA GLY A 42 -15.65 -4.21 -2.94
C GLY A 42 -15.28 -4.51 -1.47
N ALA A 43 -14.08 -5.01 -1.22
CA ALA A 43 -13.59 -5.26 0.14
C ALA A 43 -13.53 -3.98 0.98
N ALA A 44 -13.05 -2.88 0.38
CA ALA A 44 -12.95 -1.58 1.02
C ALA A 44 -14.30 -1.02 1.51
N GLN A 45 -15.43 -1.40 0.89
CA GLN A 45 -16.76 -1.00 1.36
C GLN A 45 -17.19 -1.69 2.66
N THR A 46 -16.54 -2.80 3.04
CA THR A 46 -16.93 -3.63 4.18
C THR A 46 -15.98 -3.54 5.37
N LEU A 47 -14.78 -3.01 5.16
CA LEU A 47 -13.70 -3.01 6.14
C LEU A 47 -13.57 -1.65 6.83
N PRO A 48 -13.17 -1.60 8.12
CA PRO A 48 -12.89 -0.35 8.81
C PRO A 48 -11.77 0.43 8.12
N LEU A 49 -12.05 1.68 7.75
CA LEU A 49 -11.08 2.58 7.14
C LEU A 49 -9.98 2.97 8.14
N ILE A 50 -8.74 3.02 7.66
CA ILE A 50 -7.59 3.54 8.42
C ILE A 50 -6.93 4.69 7.66
N ASN A 51 -6.17 5.53 8.34
CA ASN A 51 -5.59 6.72 7.72
C ASN A 51 -4.36 6.45 6.83
N MET A 52 -3.80 5.25 6.90
CA MET A 52 -2.67 4.81 6.09
C MET A 52 -3.20 4.04 4.89
N GLU A 53 -3.37 4.72 3.76
CA GLU A 53 -3.97 4.23 2.53
C GLU A 53 -3.27 3.00 1.96
N ASP A 54 -1.94 3.01 1.93
CA ASP A 54 -1.13 1.87 1.45
C ASP A 54 -1.39 0.62 2.28
N ALA A 55 -1.44 0.79 3.61
CA ALA A 55 -1.75 -0.30 4.52
C ALA A 55 -3.23 -0.74 4.41
N PHE A 56 -4.16 0.18 4.16
CA PHE A 56 -5.56 -0.15 3.95
C PHE A 56 -5.77 -1.02 2.71
N VAL A 57 -5.09 -0.72 1.61
CA VAL A 57 -5.10 -1.58 0.42
C VAL A 57 -4.51 -2.96 0.74
N GLY A 58 -3.42 -3.03 1.51
CA GLY A 58 -2.88 -4.30 2.01
C GLY A 58 -3.87 -5.10 2.87
N ILE A 59 -4.65 -4.44 3.73
CA ILE A 59 -5.71 -5.08 4.51
C ILE A 59 -6.81 -5.64 3.60
N CYS A 60 -7.20 -4.89 2.56
CA CYS A 60 -8.16 -5.36 1.56
C CYS A 60 -7.64 -6.59 0.81
N LEU A 61 -6.38 -6.57 0.36
CA LEU A 61 -5.74 -7.71 -0.31
C LEU A 61 -5.65 -8.93 0.60
N HIS A 62 -5.32 -8.73 1.87
CA HIS A 62 -5.28 -9.80 2.86
C HIS A 62 -6.65 -10.45 3.07
N ALA A 63 -7.72 -9.64 3.19
CA ALA A 63 -9.09 -10.14 3.29
C ALA A 63 -9.54 -10.94 2.03
N LEU A 64 -8.99 -10.58 0.86
CA LEU A 64 -9.23 -11.28 -0.41
C LEU A 64 -8.33 -12.51 -0.62
N GLY A 65 -7.41 -12.80 0.30
CA GLY A 65 -6.43 -13.89 0.17
C GLY A 65 -5.37 -13.65 -0.91
N VAL A 66 -5.13 -12.40 -1.30
CA VAL A 66 -4.17 -12.02 -2.35
C VAL A 66 -2.87 -11.54 -1.71
N GLY A 67 -1.75 -12.17 -2.09
CA GLY A 67 -0.42 -11.76 -1.65
C GLY A 67 0.13 -10.58 -2.46
N VAL A 68 0.92 -9.72 -1.80
CA VAL A 68 1.72 -8.69 -2.47
C VAL A 68 3.01 -9.28 -3.04
N THR A 69 3.53 -8.68 -4.10
CA THR A 69 4.78 -9.11 -4.75
C THR A 69 5.76 -7.95 -4.87
N ALA A 70 7.06 -8.26 -4.85
CA ALA A 70 8.10 -7.27 -5.09
C ALA A 70 8.16 -6.93 -6.59
N PRO A 71 8.34 -5.65 -6.95
CA PRO A 71 8.54 -5.28 -8.34
C PRO A 71 9.93 -5.72 -8.84
N PRO A 72 10.15 -5.73 -10.17
CA PRO A 72 11.49 -5.89 -10.72
C PRO A 72 12.47 -4.84 -10.13
N PRO A 73 13.74 -5.19 -9.88
CA PRO A 73 14.71 -4.27 -9.32
C PRO A 73 14.83 -2.98 -10.14
N GLY A 74 14.68 -1.84 -9.48
CA GLY A 74 14.80 -0.52 -10.10
C GLY A 74 13.57 -0.04 -10.88
N ALA A 75 12.47 -0.82 -10.92
CA ALA A 75 11.24 -0.40 -11.59
C ALA A 75 10.51 0.72 -10.83
N PHE A 76 10.56 0.72 -9.49
CA PHE A 76 9.97 1.76 -8.63
C PHE A 76 11.05 2.43 -7.78
N ALA A 77 10.83 3.70 -7.44
CA ALA A 77 11.69 4.46 -6.55
C ALA A 77 10.88 5.14 -5.45
N MET A 78 11.27 4.95 -4.20
CA MET A 78 10.65 5.60 -3.03
C MET A 78 11.06 7.07 -2.88
N TYR A 79 12.15 7.46 -3.52
CA TYR A 79 12.75 8.78 -3.40
C TYR A 79 12.94 9.39 -4.77
N ARG A 80 13.03 10.72 -4.80
CA ARG A 80 13.35 11.45 -6.02
C ARG A 80 14.72 11.02 -6.53
N LEU A 81 14.79 10.76 -7.82
CA LEU A 81 16.02 10.42 -8.53
C LEU A 81 16.41 11.56 -9.45
N ASP A 82 17.72 11.79 -9.58
CA ASP A 82 18.23 12.65 -10.64
C ASP A 82 17.93 12.04 -12.01
N TYR A 83 17.55 12.90 -12.94
CA TYR A 83 17.13 12.46 -14.26
C TYR A 83 18.30 11.81 -15.02
N ASP A 84 18.08 10.55 -15.42
CA ASP A 84 18.96 9.81 -16.32
C ASP A 84 18.10 9.05 -17.33
N LYS A 85 18.33 9.29 -18.63
CA LYS A 85 17.49 8.74 -19.70
C LYS A 85 17.43 7.21 -19.65
N CYS A 86 18.57 6.55 -19.47
CA CYS A 86 18.66 5.10 -19.49
C CYS A 86 17.93 4.48 -18.30
N ARG A 87 18.08 5.06 -17.11
CA ARG A 87 17.39 4.64 -15.89
C ARG A 87 15.88 4.82 -16.00
N PHE A 88 15.42 6.02 -16.35
CA PHE A 88 13.99 6.32 -16.43
C PHE A 88 13.28 5.55 -17.55
N SER A 89 13.98 5.17 -18.63
CA SER A 89 13.42 4.31 -19.67
C SER A 89 13.07 2.88 -19.20
N ARG A 90 13.52 2.48 -18.01
CA ARG A 90 13.30 1.15 -17.42
C ARG A 90 12.43 1.21 -16.15
N MET A 91 11.99 2.39 -15.75
CA MET A 91 11.12 2.60 -14.59
C MET A 91 9.64 2.55 -14.99
N VAL A 92 8.78 2.39 -13.98
CA VAL A 92 7.32 2.59 -14.07
C VAL A 92 6.98 4.05 -13.79
#